data_AF-M5SZL1-F1
#
_entry.id   AF-M5SZL1-F1
#
_cell.length_a   1.000
_cell.length_b   1.000
_cell.length_c   1.000
_cell.angle_alpha   90.00
_cell.angle_beta   90.00
_cell.angle_gamma   90.00
#
_symmetry.space_group_name_H-M   'P 1'
#
loop_
_entity.id
_entity.type
_entity.pdbx_description
1 polymer ?
#
loop_
_entity_poly.entity_id
_entity_poly.type
_entity_poly.pdbx_seq_one_letter_code
_entity_poly.pdbx_strand_id
1 'polypeptide(L)'
;MADRSDEMISNWLDGGVTGHVSTDHGPGLDDDCAARVADELLIHGLLLEHGGRDAAQDERRIDAVMRLIDAEPVTTSVASQRHVPGGKRFAIVTSALTIAAALLVMFVAFGSHQRVSAAMATLNKVVEAATKPFDCTYVVHVTDEYSEEELSRFASQREKHRQAKDLIDGATLYVRGANQFVMSTMLDTGAARMSGCDGTQSWSFREDGPVHVSDDINRFRGGMLGRQPTVAFINIHANLAQLQNGYDVDLTDLELRKSDGAKLSRLVGVRKSRDVRGARRVEIWFDADNGTVHQMTLDGLPRGGGGPKSVTLELVAQSDLAPEFFTHEFHHSSDRRVRHESR
;
A
#
# COMPACT_ATOMS: atom_id res chain seq x y z
N MET A 1 17.24 58.68 9.43
CA MET A 1 15.97 58.12 8.91
C MET A 1 16.06 56.60 8.98
N ALA A 2 16.15 56.11 10.21
CA ALA A 2 16.24 54.70 10.60
C ALA A 2 15.78 54.67 12.06
N ASP A 3 14.46 54.73 12.29
CA ASP A 3 13.88 54.62 13.63
C ASP A 3 12.35 54.47 13.55
N ARG A 4 11.84 53.32 13.10
CA ARG A 4 10.38 53.06 13.12
C ARG A 4 9.99 51.58 13.15
N SER A 5 10.94 50.68 12.91
CA SER A 5 10.68 49.24 12.96
C SER A 5 10.76 48.67 14.38
N ASP A 6 11.54 49.28 15.28
CA ASP A 6 11.68 48.81 16.67
C ASP A 6 10.54 49.26 17.60
N GLU A 7 9.83 50.36 17.27
CA GLU A 7 8.65 50.79 18.05
C GLU A 7 7.43 49.86 17.86
N MET A 8 7.36 49.12 16.75
CA MET A 8 6.18 48.32 16.43
C MET A 8 6.18 46.95 17.13
N ILE A 9 7.33 46.47 17.58
CA ILE A 9 7.48 45.17 18.26
C ILE A 9 7.28 45.32 19.78
N SER A 10 7.59 46.49 20.36
CA SER A 10 7.41 46.74 21.80
C SER A 10 5.94 46.88 22.22
N ASN A 11 5.04 47.28 21.33
CA ASN A 11 3.62 47.50 21.66
C ASN A 11 2.76 46.23 21.69
N TRP A 12 3.32 45.05 21.41
CA TRP A 12 2.58 43.79 21.47
C TRP A 12 2.75 43.03 22.79
N LEU A 13 3.71 43.44 23.64
CA LEU A 13 4.06 42.74 24.87
C LEU A 13 3.41 43.32 26.14
N ASP A 14 2.68 44.43 26.08
CA ASP A 14 1.99 45.01 27.23
C ASP A 14 0.53 45.38 26.90
N GLY A 15 -0.44 44.78 27.61
CA GLY A 15 -1.79 45.34 27.71
C GLY A 15 -2.93 44.33 27.76
N GLY A 16 -3.42 44.05 28.97
CA GLY A 16 -4.50 43.11 29.26
C GLY A 16 -5.93 43.55 28.90
N VAL A 17 -6.78 42.52 28.78
CA VAL A 17 -8.22 42.41 29.11
C VAL A 17 -9.09 43.68 29.00
N THR A 18 -9.99 43.71 28.01
CA THR A 18 -11.48 43.81 28.13
C THR A 18 -12.07 44.29 26.79
N GLY A 19 -13.27 43.80 26.44
CA GLY A 19 -14.19 44.53 25.55
C GLY A 19 -14.48 43.94 24.17
N HIS A 20 -15.54 43.13 24.13
CA HIS A 20 -16.66 43.08 23.16
C HIS A 20 -16.53 43.69 21.74
N VAL A 21 -17.08 42.94 20.78
CA VAL A 21 -17.78 43.32 19.52
C VAL A 21 -17.07 43.02 18.19
N SER A 22 -17.77 42.16 17.42
CA SER A 22 -17.87 42.03 15.96
C SER A 22 -16.68 41.56 15.14
N THR A 23 -16.88 40.46 14.42
CA THR A 23 -16.17 40.16 13.18
C THR A 23 -17.16 40.00 12.04
N ASP A 24 -17.37 41.15 11.39
CA ASP A 24 -17.71 41.27 9.98
C ASP A 24 -16.49 40.83 9.12
N HIS A 25 -16.75 40.53 7.85
CA HIS A 25 -15.89 39.81 6.92
C HIS A 25 -14.52 40.44 6.59
N GLY A 26 -13.49 39.59 6.54
CA GLY A 26 -12.29 39.73 5.70
C GLY A 26 -10.98 39.32 6.40
N PRO A 27 -9.88 39.03 5.68
CA PRO A 27 -9.71 38.37 4.38
C PRO A 27 -9.16 36.93 4.56
N GLY A 28 -9.27 36.11 3.51
CA GLY A 28 -8.76 34.73 3.50
C GLY A 28 -7.28 34.65 3.87
N LEU A 29 -6.98 33.79 4.84
CA LEU A 29 -5.61 33.36 5.09
C LEU A 29 -5.11 32.65 3.83
N ASP A 30 -4.11 33.27 3.20
CA ASP A 30 -3.41 32.72 2.05
C ASP A 30 -2.86 31.33 2.42
N ASP A 31 -3.26 30.29 1.68
CA ASP A 31 -2.86 28.89 1.93
C ASP A 31 -1.32 28.75 1.97
N ASP A 32 -0.60 29.63 1.28
CA ASP A 32 0.85 29.73 1.29
C ASP A 32 1.42 30.14 2.66
N CYS A 33 0.71 30.94 3.44
CA CYS A 33 1.15 31.36 4.77
C CYS A 33 0.96 30.22 5.78
N ALA A 34 -0.13 29.46 5.66
CA ALA A 34 -0.39 28.27 6.48
C ALA A 34 0.61 27.13 6.16
N ALA A 35 0.95 26.94 4.88
CA ALA A 35 1.95 25.97 4.47
C ALA A 35 3.36 26.32 4.99
N ARG A 36 3.76 27.60 4.95
CA ARG A 36 5.06 28.03 5.47
C ARG A 36 5.18 27.88 6.98
N VAL A 37 4.12 28.15 7.73
CA VAL A 37 4.09 27.91 9.19
C VAL A 37 4.15 26.42 9.50
N ALA A 38 3.49 25.57 8.71
CA ALA A 38 3.57 24.12 8.87
C ALA A 38 4.98 23.57 8.58
N ASP A 39 5.64 24.06 7.52
CA ASP A 39 7.03 23.70 7.20
C ASP A 39 8.00 24.18 8.28
N GLU A 40 7.83 25.38 8.82
CA GLU A 40 8.69 25.91 9.87
C GLU A 40 8.52 25.15 11.19
N LEU A 41 7.29 24.74 11.54
CA LEU A 41 7.01 23.87 12.69
C LEU A 41 7.57 22.45 12.50
N LEU A 42 7.55 21.92 11.27
CA LEU A 42 8.14 20.62 10.94
C LEU A 42 9.67 20.67 11.05
N ILE A 43 10.30 21.74 10.54
CA ILE A 43 11.75 21.96 10.66
C ILE A 43 12.13 22.17 12.12
N HIS A 44 11.36 22.94 12.89
CA HIS A 44 11.62 23.15 14.31
C HIS A 44 11.44 21.86 15.13
N GLY A 45 10.50 21.00 14.75
CA GLY A 45 10.31 19.65 15.31
C GLY A 45 11.47 18.71 14.98
N LEU A 46 11.93 18.69 13.73
CA LEU A 46 13.07 17.89 13.28
C LEU A 46 14.39 18.37 13.91
N LEU A 47 14.57 19.67 14.12
CA LEU A 47 15.75 20.22 14.81
C LEU A 47 15.72 19.97 16.32
N LEU A 48 14.54 19.94 16.96
CA LEU A 48 14.37 19.49 18.34
C LEU A 48 14.68 17.98 18.48
N GLU A 49 14.30 17.17 17.50
CA GLU A 49 14.59 15.74 17.47
C GLU A 49 16.08 15.46 17.20
N HIS A 50 16.75 16.28 16.38
CA HIS A 50 18.20 16.17 16.14
C HIS A 50 19.03 16.75 17.29
N GLY A 51 18.54 17.79 17.97
CA GLY A 51 19.18 18.40 19.14
C GLY A 51 18.98 17.63 20.45
N GLY A 52 18.07 16.65 20.46
CA GLY A 52 17.75 15.82 21.63
C GLY A 52 18.55 14.52 21.76
N ARG A 53 19.39 14.17 20.78
CA ARG A 53 20.38 13.08 20.95
C ARG A 53 21.52 13.62 21.79
N ASP A 54 21.38 13.47 23.11
CA ASP A 54 22.44 13.76 24.06
C ASP A 54 23.64 12.85 23.76
N ALA A 55 24.61 13.38 23.00
CA ALA A 55 25.81 12.67 22.60
C ALA A 55 26.58 12.11 23.83
N ALA A 56 26.45 12.76 24.98
CA ALA A 56 27.01 12.28 26.24
C ALA A 56 26.28 11.06 26.82
N GLN A 57 25.02 10.82 26.45
CA GLN A 57 24.25 9.65 26.84
C GLN A 57 24.54 8.46 25.91
N ASP A 58 24.71 8.73 24.61
CA ASP A 58 25.13 7.71 23.63
C ASP A 58 26.57 7.28 23.87
N GLU A 59 27.48 8.20 24.19
CA GLU A 59 28.87 7.87 24.57
C GLU A 59 28.90 7.05 25.86
N ARG A 60 28.06 7.38 26.86
CA ARG A 60 27.92 6.57 28.09
C ARG A 60 27.31 5.18 27.84
N ARG A 61 26.42 5.04 26.85
CA ARG A 61 25.86 3.74 26.45
C ARG A 61 26.86 2.90 25.69
N ILE A 62 27.64 3.51 24.79
CA ILE A 62 28.70 2.83 24.05
C ILE A 62 29.81 2.42 25.02
N ASP A 63 30.25 3.28 25.95
CA ASP A 63 31.21 2.92 26.99
C ASP A 63 30.70 1.83 27.92
N ALA A 64 29.40 1.84 28.26
CA ALA A 64 28.80 0.80 29.07
C ALA A 64 28.76 -0.55 28.34
N VAL A 65 28.50 -0.55 27.03
CA VAL A 65 28.50 -1.75 26.19
C VAL A 65 29.93 -2.25 25.96
N MET A 66 30.89 -1.36 25.70
CA MET A 66 32.30 -1.72 25.53
C MET A 66 32.90 -2.26 26.83
N ARG A 67 32.56 -1.69 27.99
CA ARG A 67 32.95 -2.26 29.30
C ARG A 67 32.29 -3.60 29.60
N LEU A 68 31.12 -3.88 29.05
CA LEU A 68 30.45 -5.17 29.21
C LEU A 68 31.06 -6.26 28.31
N ILE A 69 31.63 -5.85 27.18
CA ILE A 69 32.30 -6.74 26.21
C ILE A 69 33.76 -7.01 26.64
N ASP A 70 34.46 -6.01 27.18
CA ASP A 70 35.83 -6.18 27.71
C ASP A 70 35.86 -6.93 29.06
N ALA A 71 34.71 -7.08 29.71
CA ALA A 71 34.57 -7.86 30.94
C ALA A 71 34.29 -9.35 30.65
N GLU A 72 35.29 -10.05 30.09
CA GLU A 72 35.42 -11.50 30.24
C GLU A 72 36.30 -11.85 31.47
N PRO A 73 36.15 -13.05 32.05
CA PRO A 73 36.27 -13.26 33.48
C PRO A 73 37.72 -13.27 33.95
N VAL A 74 38.04 -12.40 34.92
CA VAL A 74 39.31 -12.42 35.64
C VAL A 74 39.37 -13.69 36.49
N THR A 75 40.05 -14.71 35.98
CA THR A 75 40.70 -15.75 36.78
C THR A 75 42.17 -15.40 36.99
N THR A 76 42.47 -14.74 38.10
CA THR A 76 43.81 -14.60 38.69
C THR A 76 43.62 -14.41 40.20
N SER A 77 43.56 -15.48 41.00
CA SER A 77 44.72 -16.15 41.62
C SER A 77 45.73 -15.17 42.23
N VAL A 78 45.46 -14.70 43.45
CA VAL A 78 46.49 -14.27 44.40
C VAL A 78 46.47 -15.25 45.58
N ALA A 79 47.61 -15.91 45.78
CA ALA A 79 47.85 -16.84 46.86
C ALA A 79 47.74 -16.16 48.23
N SER A 80 46.90 -16.70 49.10
CA SER A 80 47.14 -16.67 50.54
C SER A 80 46.91 -18.08 51.07
N GLN A 81 47.99 -18.72 51.50
CA GLN A 81 47.98 -20.04 52.10
C GLN A 81 47.16 -20.03 53.39
N ARG A 82 46.14 -20.88 53.46
CA ARG A 82 45.83 -21.66 54.68
C ARG A 82 45.08 -22.93 54.31
N HIS A 83 45.58 -24.03 54.88
CA HIS A 83 45.19 -25.41 54.65
C HIS A 83 43.74 -25.74 55.08
N VAL A 84 43.24 -26.87 54.53
CA VAL A 84 42.23 -27.85 55.04
C VAL A 84 40.88 -27.85 54.26
N PRO A 85 40.31 -29.04 53.95
CA PRO A 85 39.72 -29.33 52.63
C PRO A 85 38.20 -29.55 52.63
N GLY A 86 37.60 -29.62 51.43
CA GLY A 86 36.39 -30.40 51.21
C GLY A 86 35.47 -29.91 50.10
N GLY A 87 35.18 -30.78 49.13
CA GLY A 87 33.93 -30.73 48.36
C GLY A 87 34.03 -30.23 46.92
N LYS A 88 34.38 -31.13 46.00
CA LYS A 88 34.00 -31.00 44.58
C LYS A 88 32.51 -31.25 44.44
N ARG A 89 31.80 -30.35 43.73
CA ARG A 89 30.67 -30.57 42.80
C ARG A 89 29.82 -29.29 42.81
N PHE A 90 29.63 -28.68 41.64
CA PHE A 90 28.60 -27.71 41.22
C PHE A 90 29.21 -26.62 40.34
N ALA A 91 29.58 -26.98 39.10
CA ALA A 91 29.90 -26.00 38.06
C ALA A 91 29.62 -26.59 36.67
N ILE A 92 28.45 -27.21 36.49
CA ILE A 92 27.94 -27.60 35.16
C ILE A 92 26.42 -27.38 35.16
N VAL A 93 25.98 -26.13 35.36
CA VAL A 93 24.55 -25.75 35.14
C VAL A 93 24.42 -24.40 34.44
N THR A 94 25.44 -23.53 34.46
CA THR A 94 25.35 -22.18 33.88
C THR A 94 25.61 -22.08 32.38
N SER A 95 26.25 -23.08 31.76
CA SER A 95 26.60 -23.04 30.32
C SER A 95 25.46 -23.40 29.37
N ALA A 96 24.45 -24.16 29.81
CA ALA A 96 23.34 -24.55 28.95
C ALA A 96 22.34 -23.40 28.73
N LEU A 97 22.19 -22.52 29.73
CA LEU A 97 21.22 -21.43 29.69
C LEU A 97 21.62 -20.31 28.72
N THR A 98 22.91 -20.01 28.62
CA THR A 98 23.44 -18.98 27.71
C THR A 98 23.39 -19.43 26.25
N ILE A 99 23.70 -20.70 25.97
CA ILE A 99 23.56 -21.27 24.62
C ILE A 99 22.09 -21.31 24.19
N ALA A 100 21.19 -21.72 25.08
CA ALA A 100 19.76 -21.72 24.79
C ALA A 100 19.21 -20.29 24.54
N ALA A 101 19.63 -19.30 25.32
CA ALA A 101 19.25 -17.90 25.10
C ALA A 101 19.80 -17.35 23.78
N ALA A 102 21.07 -17.63 23.45
CA ALA A 102 21.68 -17.23 22.19
C ALA A 102 21.00 -17.89 20.98
N LEU A 103 20.68 -19.18 21.06
CA LEU A 103 19.92 -19.89 20.02
C LEU A 103 18.50 -19.35 19.88
N LEU A 104 17.85 -18.98 20.97
CA LEU A 104 16.50 -18.41 20.94
C LEU A 104 16.51 -17.00 20.35
N VAL A 105 17.50 -16.16 20.68
CA VAL A 105 17.72 -14.85 20.05
C VAL A 105 18.06 -15.03 18.56
N MET A 106 18.90 -15.98 18.19
CA MET A 106 19.22 -16.27 16.80
C MET A 106 17.99 -16.77 16.03
N PHE A 107 17.16 -17.62 16.63
CA PHE A 107 15.96 -18.14 16.00
C PHE A 107 14.88 -17.07 15.82
N VAL A 108 14.69 -16.20 16.81
CA VAL A 108 13.72 -15.10 16.76
C VAL A 108 14.19 -13.99 15.80
N ALA A 109 15.47 -13.62 15.86
CA ALA A 109 16.02 -12.57 14.99
C ALA A 109 16.17 -13.06 13.54
N PHE A 110 16.77 -14.22 13.28
CA PHE A 110 17.04 -14.66 11.90
C PHE A 110 15.86 -15.39 11.25
N GLY A 111 14.99 -16.06 12.02
CA GLY A 111 13.84 -16.78 11.46
C GLY A 111 12.80 -15.87 10.81
N SER A 112 12.59 -14.67 11.37
CA SER A 112 11.68 -13.67 10.81
C SER A 112 12.22 -13.04 9.52
N HIS A 113 13.52 -12.72 9.47
CA HIS A 113 14.18 -12.17 8.28
C HIS A 113 14.16 -13.14 7.08
N GLN A 114 14.31 -14.45 7.31
CA GLN A 114 14.26 -15.44 6.24
C GLN A 114 12.88 -15.50 5.57
N ARG A 115 11.79 -15.41 6.35
CA ARG A 115 10.41 -15.42 5.84
C ARG A 115 10.09 -14.18 5.02
N VAL A 116 10.45 -13.00 5.51
CA VAL A 116 10.26 -11.73 4.77
C VAL A 116 11.05 -11.73 3.46
N SER A 117 12.30 -12.24 3.48
CA SER A 117 13.12 -12.34 2.27
C SER A 117 12.50 -13.31 1.24
N ALA A 118 12.02 -14.48 1.67
CA ALA A 118 11.37 -15.44 0.79
C ALA A 118 10.04 -14.92 0.23
N ALA A 119 9.23 -14.24 1.05
CA ALA A 119 7.98 -13.61 0.61
C ALA A 119 8.24 -12.54 -0.46
N MET A 120 9.27 -11.71 -0.26
CA MET A 120 9.64 -10.68 -1.23
C MET A 120 10.21 -11.25 -2.53
N ALA A 121 11.06 -12.27 -2.46
CA ALA A 121 11.56 -12.96 -3.66
C ALA A 121 10.41 -13.59 -4.45
N THR A 122 9.44 -14.18 -3.76
CA THR A 122 8.25 -14.77 -4.35
C THR A 122 7.35 -13.70 -4.98
N LEU A 123 7.14 -12.58 -4.30
CA LEU A 123 6.40 -11.45 -4.86
C LEU A 123 7.06 -10.91 -6.14
N ASN A 124 8.39 -10.79 -6.16
CA ASN A 124 9.12 -10.37 -7.37
C ASN A 124 8.90 -11.34 -8.53
N LYS A 125 8.89 -12.65 -8.26
CA LYS A 125 8.56 -13.66 -9.28
C LYS A 125 7.15 -13.48 -9.83
N VAL A 126 6.16 -13.21 -8.97
CA VAL A 126 4.77 -12.96 -9.38
C VAL A 126 4.64 -11.67 -10.19
N VAL A 127 5.32 -10.59 -9.77
CA VAL A 127 5.38 -9.32 -10.52
C VAL A 127 5.99 -9.55 -11.91
N GLU A 128 7.13 -10.25 -11.97
CA GLU A 128 7.81 -10.57 -13.24
C GLU A 128 6.90 -11.41 -14.15
N ALA A 129 6.23 -12.43 -13.62
CA ALA A 129 5.27 -13.23 -14.37
C ALA A 129 4.14 -12.37 -14.94
N ALA A 130 3.60 -11.43 -14.16
CA ALA A 130 2.57 -10.50 -14.61
C ALA A 130 3.03 -9.51 -15.70
N THR A 131 4.34 -9.29 -15.86
CA THR A 131 4.86 -8.47 -16.98
C THR A 131 4.95 -9.22 -18.30
N LYS A 132 4.93 -10.57 -18.27
CA LYS A 132 5.03 -11.37 -19.48
C LYS A 132 3.79 -11.13 -20.35
N PRO A 133 3.91 -11.16 -21.68
CA PRO A 133 2.81 -10.87 -22.60
C PRO A 133 1.85 -12.07 -22.73
N PHE A 134 1.51 -12.70 -21.61
CA PHE A 134 0.49 -13.74 -21.56
C PHE A 134 -0.87 -13.10 -21.31
N ASP A 135 -1.86 -13.63 -22.01
CA ASP A 135 -3.23 -13.17 -21.89
C ASP A 135 -3.91 -13.90 -20.74
N CYS A 136 -4.48 -13.12 -19.83
CA CYS A 136 -5.24 -13.63 -18.70
C CYS A 136 -6.62 -13.00 -18.72
N THR A 137 -7.65 -13.83 -18.60
CA THR A 137 -9.04 -13.39 -18.45
C THR A 137 -9.48 -13.66 -17.02
N TYR A 138 -9.91 -12.60 -16.34
CA TYR A 138 -10.43 -12.63 -14.99
C TYR A 138 -11.90 -12.27 -14.96
N VAL A 139 -12.65 -12.89 -14.05
CA VAL A 139 -13.97 -12.42 -13.64
C VAL A 139 -13.85 -11.70 -12.30
N VAL A 140 -14.53 -10.57 -12.17
CA VAL A 140 -14.59 -9.78 -10.95
C VAL A 140 -15.79 -10.25 -10.13
N HIS A 141 -15.55 -10.56 -8.86
CA HIS A 141 -16.57 -10.88 -7.88
C HIS A 141 -16.58 -9.85 -6.76
N VAL A 142 -17.73 -9.24 -6.48
CA VAL A 142 -17.90 -8.39 -5.29
C VAL A 142 -18.17 -9.29 -4.10
N THR A 143 -17.29 -9.25 -3.10
CA THR A 143 -17.40 -10.11 -1.91
C THR A 143 -17.91 -9.38 -0.69
N ASP A 144 -17.81 -8.06 -0.65
CA ASP A 144 -18.35 -7.23 0.44
C ASP A 144 -18.72 -5.84 -0.09
N GLU A 145 -19.85 -5.32 0.39
CA GLU A 145 -20.36 -3.98 0.08
C GLU A 145 -20.43 -3.13 1.35
N TYR A 146 -20.45 -1.81 1.18
CA TYR A 146 -20.69 -0.92 2.32
C TYR A 146 -22.17 -0.90 2.67
N SER A 147 -22.48 -1.08 3.97
CA SER A 147 -23.88 -0.95 4.41
C SER A 147 -24.37 0.50 4.28
N GLU A 148 -25.70 0.68 4.17
CA GLU A 148 -26.28 2.03 4.17
C GLU A 148 -25.91 2.81 5.43
N GLU A 149 -25.77 2.15 6.58
CA GLU A 149 -25.32 2.78 7.83
C GLU A 149 -23.88 3.29 7.72
N GLU A 150 -22.98 2.50 7.15
CA GLU A 150 -21.58 2.91 6.93
C GLU A 150 -21.45 4.09 5.96
N LEU A 151 -22.32 4.13 4.94
CA LEU A 151 -22.39 5.21 3.97
C LEU A 151 -23.10 6.45 4.54
N SER A 152 -24.09 6.29 5.41
CA SER A 152 -24.89 7.37 5.99
C SER A 152 -24.05 8.34 6.82
N ARG A 153 -22.94 7.87 7.41
CA ARG A 153 -21.98 8.69 8.14
C ARG A 153 -21.29 9.73 7.24
N PHE A 154 -21.39 9.58 5.91
CA PHE A 154 -20.79 10.45 4.92
C PHE A 154 -21.79 10.75 3.79
N ALA A 155 -22.63 11.76 3.96
CA ALA A 155 -23.71 12.11 3.01
C ALA A 155 -23.23 12.24 1.54
N SER A 156 -22.05 12.81 1.31
CA SER A 156 -21.45 12.94 -0.03
C SER A 156 -21.04 11.61 -0.66
N GLN A 157 -20.79 10.57 0.14
CA GLN A 157 -20.42 9.23 -0.33
C GLN A 157 -21.66 8.42 -0.69
N ARG A 158 -22.77 8.59 0.04
CA ARG A 158 -24.06 7.96 -0.29
C ARG A 158 -24.53 8.36 -1.70
N GLU A 159 -24.40 9.63 -2.03
CA GLU A 159 -24.80 10.14 -3.35
C GLU A 159 -23.87 9.63 -4.46
N LYS A 160 -22.55 9.60 -4.22
CA LYS A 160 -21.59 8.99 -5.15
C LYS A 160 -21.85 7.51 -5.35
N HIS A 161 -22.12 6.75 -4.30
CA HIS A 161 -22.42 5.31 -4.39
C HIS A 161 -23.71 5.04 -5.16
N ARG A 162 -24.76 5.86 -4.96
CA ARG A 162 -26.00 5.80 -5.76
C ARG A 162 -25.78 6.14 -7.23
N GLN A 163 -24.90 7.10 -7.53
CA GLN A 163 -24.56 7.47 -8.90
C GLN A 163 -23.63 6.45 -9.58
N ALA A 164 -22.80 5.76 -8.80
CA ALA A 164 -21.82 4.78 -9.24
C ALA A 164 -22.41 3.36 -9.31
N LYS A 165 -23.64 3.24 -9.79
CA LYS A 165 -24.36 1.95 -9.84
C LYS A 165 -23.99 1.12 -11.09
N ASP A 166 -22.70 1.09 -11.42
CA ASP A 166 -22.15 0.14 -12.38
C ASP A 166 -22.08 -1.22 -11.67
N LEU A 167 -22.64 -2.28 -12.27
CA LEU A 167 -22.62 -3.62 -11.70
C LEU A 167 -21.24 -4.24 -11.98
N ILE A 168 -20.30 -3.97 -11.09
CA ILE A 168 -18.93 -4.48 -11.24
C ILE A 168 -18.80 -5.97 -10.93
N ASP A 169 -19.78 -6.54 -10.23
CA ASP A 169 -19.89 -7.97 -10.02
C ASP A 169 -20.21 -8.68 -11.34
N GLY A 170 -19.45 -9.72 -11.67
CA GLY A 170 -19.50 -10.41 -12.95
C GLY A 170 -18.80 -9.69 -14.10
N ALA A 171 -18.15 -8.55 -13.86
CA ALA A 171 -17.37 -7.88 -14.89
C ALA A 171 -16.21 -8.77 -15.36
N THR A 172 -15.89 -8.69 -16.66
CA THR A 172 -14.79 -9.47 -17.26
C THR A 172 -13.61 -8.55 -17.54
N LEU A 173 -12.42 -8.95 -17.09
CA LEU A 173 -11.16 -8.23 -17.26
C LEU A 173 -10.16 -9.08 -18.05
N TYR A 174 -9.80 -8.63 -19.24
CA TYR A 174 -8.72 -9.18 -20.06
C TYR A 174 -7.45 -8.37 -19.80
N VAL A 175 -6.33 -9.04 -19.56
CA VAL A 175 -5.05 -8.41 -19.25
C VAL A 175 -3.96 -9.05 -20.09
N ARG A 176 -3.08 -8.21 -20.65
CA ARG A 176 -1.84 -8.62 -21.32
C ARG A 176 -0.67 -7.80 -20.80
N GLY A 177 0.29 -8.48 -20.22
CA GLY A 177 1.48 -7.86 -19.64
C GLY A 177 1.16 -6.72 -18.66
N ALA A 178 2.02 -5.70 -18.63
CA ALA A 178 1.94 -4.66 -17.60
C ALA A 178 0.89 -3.56 -17.85
N ASN A 179 0.54 -3.29 -19.12
CA ASN A 179 -0.15 -2.04 -19.49
C ASN A 179 -1.32 -2.21 -20.46
N GLN A 180 -1.62 -3.44 -20.91
CA GLN A 180 -2.74 -3.68 -21.81
C GLN A 180 -3.88 -4.36 -21.06
N PHE A 181 -5.08 -3.79 -21.17
CA PHE A 181 -6.26 -4.38 -20.56
C PHE A 181 -7.53 -4.01 -21.32
N VAL A 182 -8.55 -4.85 -21.20
CA VAL A 182 -9.93 -4.54 -21.59
C VAL A 182 -10.83 -5.01 -20.47
N MET A 183 -11.76 -4.16 -20.04
CA MET A 183 -12.77 -4.48 -19.06
C MET A 183 -14.16 -4.24 -19.64
N SER A 184 -15.02 -5.25 -19.50
CA SER A 184 -16.43 -5.18 -19.83
C SER A 184 -17.25 -5.30 -18.55
N THR A 185 -18.14 -4.33 -18.35
CA THR A 185 -19.04 -4.28 -17.19
C THR A 185 -20.47 -4.02 -17.65
N MET A 186 -21.44 -4.52 -16.90
CA MET A 186 -22.84 -4.23 -17.13
C MET A 186 -23.27 -3.06 -16.25
N LEU A 187 -24.09 -2.18 -16.81
CA LEU A 187 -24.72 -1.10 -16.06
C LEU A 187 -26.05 -1.59 -15.49
N ASP A 188 -26.56 -0.92 -14.46
CA ASP A 188 -27.91 -1.19 -13.93
C ASP A 188 -29.02 -1.04 -14.98
N THR A 189 -28.78 -0.23 -16.02
CA THR A 189 -29.65 -0.10 -17.19
C THR A 189 -29.64 -1.31 -18.12
N GLY A 190 -28.79 -2.31 -17.88
CA GLY A 190 -28.57 -3.46 -18.75
C GLY A 190 -27.66 -3.18 -19.95
N ALA A 191 -27.19 -1.95 -20.12
CA ALA A 191 -26.28 -1.58 -21.19
C ALA A 191 -24.85 -1.99 -20.85
N ALA A 192 -24.07 -2.41 -21.85
CA ALA A 192 -22.67 -2.70 -21.65
C ALA A 192 -21.82 -1.41 -21.61
N ARG A 193 -20.82 -1.41 -20.74
CA ARG A 193 -19.74 -0.40 -20.74
C ARG A 193 -18.42 -1.12 -20.91
N MET A 194 -17.60 -0.56 -21.78
CA MET A 194 -16.25 -1.06 -22.04
C MET A 194 -15.22 0.02 -21.74
N SER A 195 -14.08 -0.40 -21.24
CA SER A 195 -12.90 0.44 -21.03
C SER A 195 -11.66 -0.39 -21.25
N GLY A 196 -10.62 0.21 -21.80
CA GLY A 196 -9.38 -0.50 -22.04
C GLY A 196 -8.19 0.41 -22.21
N CYS A 197 -7.05 -0.21 -22.45
CA CYS A 197 -5.77 0.41 -22.72
C CYS A 197 -4.97 -0.52 -23.62
N ASP A 198 -4.43 0.00 -24.71
CA ASP A 198 -3.55 -0.75 -25.62
C ASP A 198 -2.06 -0.64 -25.22
N GLY A 199 -1.78 0.05 -24.12
CA GLY A 199 -0.43 0.33 -23.62
C GLY A 199 0.08 1.72 -23.98
N THR A 200 -0.57 2.40 -24.91
CA THR A 200 -0.25 3.76 -25.37
C THR A 200 -1.39 4.74 -25.13
N GLN A 201 -2.62 4.32 -25.36
CA GLN A 201 -3.84 5.10 -25.15
C GLN A 201 -4.79 4.33 -24.26
N SER A 202 -5.54 5.06 -23.43
CA SER A 202 -6.69 4.53 -22.74
C SER A 202 -7.98 4.97 -23.42
N TRP A 203 -9.01 4.13 -23.32
CA TRP A 203 -10.29 4.40 -23.96
C TRP A 203 -11.47 3.90 -23.11
N SER A 204 -12.66 4.46 -23.32
CA SER A 204 -13.91 3.97 -22.74
C SER A 204 -15.13 4.40 -23.54
N PHE A 205 -16.15 3.56 -23.56
CA PHE A 205 -17.47 3.87 -24.12
C PHE A 205 -18.58 3.06 -23.44
N ARG A 206 -19.80 3.59 -23.50
CA ARG A 206 -21.05 2.86 -23.22
C ARG A 206 -21.65 2.41 -24.53
N GLU A 207 -22.50 1.40 -24.54
CA GLU A 207 -23.17 0.89 -25.75
C GLU A 207 -23.80 1.96 -26.64
N ASP A 208 -24.35 3.04 -26.07
CA ASP A 208 -25.05 4.14 -26.75
C ASP A 208 -24.24 5.46 -26.87
N GLY A 209 -22.99 5.48 -26.38
CA GLY A 209 -22.18 6.70 -26.28
C GLY A 209 -21.12 6.88 -27.37
N PRO A 210 -20.46 8.05 -27.47
CA PRO A 210 -19.23 8.17 -28.23
C PRO A 210 -18.10 7.36 -27.57
N VAL A 211 -17.06 7.07 -28.34
CA VAL A 211 -15.80 6.50 -27.82
C VAL A 211 -14.95 7.63 -27.32
N HIS A 212 -14.52 7.55 -26.07
CA HIS A 212 -13.58 8.50 -25.50
C HIS A 212 -12.18 7.88 -25.52
N VAL A 213 -11.19 8.61 -26.01
CA VAL A 213 -9.80 8.17 -26.14
C VAL A 213 -8.87 9.22 -25.53
N SER A 214 -7.80 8.78 -24.87
CA SER A 214 -6.85 9.64 -24.17
C SER A 214 -5.44 9.07 -24.21
N ASP A 215 -4.45 9.95 -24.40
CA ASP A 215 -3.02 9.60 -24.30
C ASP A 215 -2.56 9.42 -22.85
N ASP A 216 -3.32 9.89 -21.86
CA ASP A 216 -3.13 9.45 -20.48
C ASP A 216 -3.66 8.03 -20.32
N ILE A 217 -2.75 7.06 -20.22
CA ILE A 217 -3.05 5.64 -20.01
C ILE A 217 -3.84 5.36 -18.72
N ASN A 218 -3.86 6.31 -17.76
CA ASN A 218 -4.56 6.17 -16.50
C ASN A 218 -5.97 6.78 -16.49
N ARG A 219 -6.35 7.57 -17.51
CA ARG A 219 -7.60 8.34 -17.51
C ARG A 219 -8.84 7.47 -17.27
N PHE A 220 -8.95 6.35 -17.99
CA PHE A 220 -10.11 5.47 -17.89
C PHE A 220 -9.91 4.26 -16.97
N ARG A 221 -8.81 4.20 -16.21
CA ARG A 221 -8.54 3.12 -15.24
C ARG A 221 -9.39 3.24 -13.96
N GLY A 222 -9.91 4.42 -13.65
CA GLY A 222 -10.63 4.68 -12.39
C GLY A 222 -12.07 5.16 -12.54
N GLY A 223 -12.61 5.16 -13.75
CA GLY A 223 -13.90 5.78 -14.06
C GLY A 223 -15.14 4.91 -13.77
N MET A 224 -14.99 3.72 -13.20
CA MET A 224 -16.15 2.87 -12.88
C MET A 224 -17.00 3.45 -11.74
N LEU A 225 -16.42 4.32 -10.90
CA LEU A 225 -17.10 4.79 -9.70
C LEU A 225 -16.69 6.26 -9.44
N GLY A 226 -17.49 7.20 -9.96
CA GLY A 226 -17.49 8.62 -9.58
C GLY A 226 -16.15 9.37 -9.50
N ARG A 227 -15.72 9.96 -10.63
CA ARG A 227 -14.83 11.16 -10.72
C ARG A 227 -13.51 11.20 -9.92
N GLN A 228 -12.95 10.07 -9.48
CA GLN A 228 -11.57 10.00 -8.98
C GLN A 228 -10.88 8.70 -9.45
N PRO A 229 -9.56 8.72 -9.71
CA PRO A 229 -8.81 7.51 -10.03
C PRO A 229 -8.70 6.64 -8.78
N THR A 230 -9.68 5.78 -8.53
CA THR A 230 -9.69 4.97 -7.29
C THR A 230 -10.32 3.61 -7.49
N VAL A 231 -9.95 2.93 -8.57
CA VAL A 231 -10.13 1.49 -8.66
C VAL A 231 -8.79 0.86 -9.01
N ALA A 232 -8.01 0.59 -7.96
CA ALA A 232 -6.65 0.06 -8.07
C ALA A 232 -6.61 -1.28 -8.81
N PHE A 233 -7.71 -2.04 -8.85
CA PHE A 233 -7.69 -3.45 -9.24
C PHE A 233 -7.60 -3.77 -10.73
N ILE A 234 -7.89 -2.80 -11.62
CA ILE A 234 -7.81 -3.04 -13.07
C ILE A 234 -6.37 -3.31 -13.51
N ASN A 235 -5.39 -2.69 -12.84
CA ASN A 235 -3.99 -2.92 -13.14
C ASN A 235 -3.37 -3.91 -12.14
N ILE A 236 -3.56 -5.20 -12.39
CA ILE A 236 -2.99 -6.29 -11.60
C ILE A 236 -1.48 -6.07 -11.39
N HIS A 237 -0.74 -5.74 -12.43
CA HIS A 237 0.69 -5.48 -12.34
C HIS A 237 1.02 -4.32 -11.39
N ALA A 238 0.33 -3.18 -11.50
CA ALA A 238 0.54 -2.04 -10.62
C ALA A 238 0.17 -2.36 -9.16
N ASN A 239 -0.88 -3.15 -8.92
CA ASN A 239 -1.20 -3.63 -7.56
C ASN A 239 -0.07 -4.48 -7.00
N LEU A 240 0.42 -5.45 -7.78
CA LEU A 240 1.52 -6.33 -7.39
C LEU A 240 2.80 -5.53 -7.10
N ALA A 241 3.13 -4.55 -7.94
CA ALA A 241 4.28 -3.67 -7.72
C ALA A 241 4.11 -2.80 -6.47
N GLN A 242 2.89 -2.34 -6.16
CA GLN A 242 2.63 -1.55 -4.96
C GLN A 242 2.86 -2.35 -3.67
N LEU A 243 2.63 -3.67 -3.69
CA LEU A 243 2.89 -4.55 -2.55
C LEU A 243 4.35 -4.52 -2.11
N GLN A 244 5.30 -4.31 -3.04
CA GLN A 244 6.74 -4.30 -2.73
C GLN A 244 7.12 -3.19 -1.74
N ASN A 245 6.43 -2.04 -1.79
CA ASN A 245 6.82 -0.85 -1.02
C ASN A 245 5.79 -0.51 0.07
N GLY A 246 4.49 -0.62 -0.24
CA GLY A 246 3.41 -0.13 0.63
C GLY A 246 2.83 -1.15 1.61
N TYR A 247 3.25 -2.40 1.56
CA TYR A 247 2.64 -3.50 2.31
C TYR A 247 3.71 -4.33 3.02
N ASP A 248 3.32 -4.89 4.16
CA ASP A 248 4.02 -5.99 4.82
C ASP A 248 3.51 -7.28 4.18
N VAL A 249 4.42 -8.04 3.58
CA VAL A 249 4.09 -9.18 2.72
C VAL A 249 4.59 -10.46 3.37
N ASP A 250 3.69 -11.41 3.55
CA ASP A 250 3.96 -12.74 4.07
C ASP A 250 3.59 -13.82 3.04
N LEU A 251 4.47 -14.81 2.90
CA LEU A 251 4.18 -16.04 2.19
C LEU A 251 3.60 -17.04 3.19
N THR A 252 2.41 -17.56 2.90
CA THR A 252 1.82 -18.60 3.74
C THR A 252 2.27 -19.98 3.26
N ASP A 253 2.53 -20.88 4.20
CA ASP A 253 2.74 -22.32 3.97
C ASP A 253 1.46 -23.06 3.51
N LEU A 254 0.36 -22.35 3.22
CA LEU A 254 -0.87 -22.94 2.70
C LEU A 254 -0.70 -23.19 1.21
N GLU A 255 -0.77 -24.46 0.83
CA GLU A 255 -0.71 -24.88 -0.56
C GLU A 255 -2.06 -25.46 -0.96
N LEU A 256 -2.60 -24.98 -2.08
CA LEU A 256 -3.78 -25.56 -2.69
C LEU A 256 -3.37 -26.31 -3.96
N ARG A 257 -3.92 -27.51 -4.14
CA ARG A 257 -3.85 -28.19 -5.43
C ARG A 257 -5.16 -28.00 -6.16
N LYS A 258 -5.11 -27.37 -7.33
CA LYS A 258 -6.26 -27.35 -8.23
C LYS A 258 -6.46 -28.73 -8.86
N SER A 259 -7.68 -28.94 -9.37
CA SER A 259 -8.08 -30.17 -10.07
C SER A 259 -7.28 -30.42 -11.35
N ASP A 260 -6.67 -29.39 -11.93
CA ASP A 260 -5.75 -29.44 -13.07
C ASP A 260 -4.31 -29.85 -12.69
N GLY A 261 -4.03 -30.02 -11.39
CA GLY A 261 -2.72 -30.37 -10.86
C GLY A 261 -1.82 -29.19 -10.52
N ALA A 262 -2.23 -27.95 -10.80
CA ALA A 262 -1.45 -26.76 -10.47
C ALA A 262 -1.31 -26.60 -8.95
N LYS A 263 -0.08 -26.30 -8.53
CA LYS A 263 0.28 -26.04 -7.13
C LYS A 263 0.21 -24.54 -6.87
N LEU A 264 -0.79 -24.14 -6.09
CA LEU A 264 -1.00 -22.75 -5.74
C LEU A 264 -0.37 -22.44 -4.38
N SER A 265 0.38 -21.35 -4.35
CA SER A 265 0.91 -20.74 -3.13
C SER A 265 0.17 -19.44 -2.83
N ARG A 266 0.19 -19.02 -1.56
CA ARG A 266 -0.51 -17.81 -1.10
C ARG A 266 0.44 -16.73 -0.59
N LEU A 267 0.32 -15.55 -1.18
CA LEU A 267 0.87 -14.30 -0.64
C LEU A 267 -0.22 -13.48 0.03
N VAL A 268 0.07 -12.92 1.20
CA VAL A 268 -0.80 -11.98 1.90
C VAL A 268 -0.03 -10.69 2.15
N GLY A 269 -0.56 -9.57 1.66
CA GLY A 269 -0.07 -8.23 1.92
C GLY A 269 -1.00 -7.48 2.85
N VAL A 270 -0.47 -6.88 3.92
CA VAL A 270 -1.21 -5.96 4.79
C VAL A 270 -0.59 -4.57 4.67
N ARG A 271 -1.44 -3.57 4.47
CA ARG A 271 -0.98 -2.20 4.22
C ARG A 271 -0.25 -1.62 5.44
N LYS A 272 0.97 -1.10 5.24
CA LYS A 272 1.84 -0.59 6.31
C LYS A 272 1.27 0.61 7.06
N SER A 273 0.63 1.53 6.35
CA SER A 273 0.06 2.76 6.94
C SER A 273 -1.22 3.20 6.25
N ARG A 274 -1.89 4.20 6.81
CA ARG A 274 -3.11 4.78 6.21
C ARG A 274 -2.81 5.69 5.02
N ASP A 275 -1.58 6.18 4.89
CA ASP A 275 -1.15 7.09 3.81
C ASP A 275 -0.91 6.35 2.49
N VAL A 276 -0.60 5.05 2.59
CA VAL A 276 -0.57 4.17 1.42
C VAL A 276 -1.99 4.06 0.86
N ARG A 277 -2.17 4.37 -0.43
CA ARG A 277 -3.46 4.23 -1.11
C ARG A 277 -3.72 2.76 -1.48
N GLY A 278 -4.98 2.36 -1.62
CA GLY A 278 -5.37 1.02 -2.07
C GLY A 278 -6.10 0.20 -1.00
N ALA A 279 -6.15 -1.12 -1.21
CA ALA A 279 -6.79 -2.05 -0.30
C ALA A 279 -6.07 -2.10 1.06
N ARG A 280 -6.80 -2.37 2.14
CA ARG A 280 -6.18 -2.60 3.45
C ARG A 280 -5.40 -3.91 3.46
N ARG A 281 -5.93 -4.93 2.79
CA ARG A 281 -5.32 -6.26 2.69
C ARG A 281 -5.47 -6.80 1.27
N VAL A 282 -4.42 -7.43 0.78
CA VAL A 282 -4.37 -8.09 -0.52
C VAL A 282 -4.00 -9.55 -0.30
N GLU A 283 -4.75 -10.47 -0.90
CA GLU A 283 -4.46 -11.90 -0.87
C GLU A 283 -4.34 -12.42 -2.30
N ILE A 284 -3.26 -13.13 -2.59
CA ILE A 284 -2.93 -13.58 -3.95
C ILE A 284 -2.67 -15.07 -3.90
N TRP A 285 -3.46 -15.81 -4.69
CA TRP A 285 -3.20 -17.20 -5.03
C TRP A 285 -2.56 -17.25 -6.40
N PHE A 286 -1.35 -17.81 -6.46
CA PHE A 286 -0.57 -17.87 -7.69
C PHE A 286 0.05 -19.24 -7.87
N ASP A 287 0.30 -19.60 -9.12
CA ASP A 287 1.02 -20.80 -9.50
C ASP A 287 2.49 -20.70 -9.05
N ALA A 288 2.93 -21.64 -8.22
CA ALA A 288 4.26 -21.61 -7.61
C ALA A 288 5.39 -21.74 -8.65
N ASP A 289 5.13 -22.34 -9.80
CA ASP A 289 6.14 -22.64 -10.82
C ASP A 289 6.30 -21.46 -11.79
N ASN A 290 5.20 -20.92 -12.30
CA ASN A 290 5.21 -19.90 -13.35
C ASN A 290 4.83 -18.48 -12.87
N GLY A 291 4.28 -18.32 -11.66
CA GLY A 291 3.91 -17.03 -11.07
C GLY A 291 2.57 -16.46 -11.52
N THR A 292 1.78 -17.21 -12.30
CA THR A 292 0.44 -16.79 -12.77
C THR A 292 -0.49 -16.57 -11.60
N VAL A 293 -1.15 -15.42 -11.56
CA VAL A 293 -2.18 -15.13 -10.56
C VAL A 293 -3.47 -15.86 -10.93
N HIS A 294 -3.91 -16.79 -10.10
CA HIS A 294 -5.18 -17.48 -10.27
C HIS A 294 -6.33 -16.77 -9.54
N GLN A 295 -6.02 -16.13 -8.42
CA GLN A 295 -7.00 -15.39 -7.67
C GLN A 295 -6.33 -14.22 -6.95
N MET A 296 -6.97 -13.05 -6.95
CA MET A 296 -6.52 -11.89 -6.18
C MET A 296 -7.71 -11.29 -5.45
N THR A 297 -7.66 -11.29 -4.12
CA THR A 297 -8.65 -10.65 -3.26
C THR A 297 -8.11 -9.32 -2.76
N LEU A 298 -8.92 -8.27 -2.85
CA LEU A 298 -8.61 -6.93 -2.38
C LEU A 298 -9.67 -6.53 -1.35
N ASP A 299 -9.27 -6.51 -0.08
CA ASP A 299 -10.14 -6.23 1.06
C ASP A 299 -9.93 -4.81 1.62
N GLY A 300 -11.04 -4.17 1.97
CA GLY A 300 -11.02 -2.84 2.56
C GLY A 300 -10.56 -1.76 1.57
N LEU A 301 -11.10 -1.81 0.36
CA LEU A 301 -10.90 -0.78 -0.67
C LEU A 301 -11.34 0.61 -0.17
N PRO A 302 -10.81 1.71 -0.72
CA PRO A 302 -11.21 3.04 -0.30
C PRO A 302 -12.67 3.38 -0.65
N ARG A 303 -13.40 3.95 0.33
CA ARG A 303 -14.80 4.40 0.20
C ARG A 303 -15.01 5.54 -0.81
N GLY A 304 -13.96 6.32 -1.10
CA GLY A 304 -14.05 7.65 -1.73
C GLY A 304 -14.66 7.69 -3.14
N GLY A 305 -14.69 6.55 -3.85
CA GLY A 305 -15.22 6.43 -5.21
C GLY A 305 -16.66 5.91 -5.29
N GLY A 306 -17.24 5.38 -4.21
CA GLY A 306 -18.55 4.70 -4.27
C GLY A 306 -18.47 3.24 -4.72
N GLY A 307 -17.29 2.63 -4.64
CA GLY A 307 -17.07 1.22 -4.98
C GLY A 307 -17.36 0.21 -3.88
N PRO A 308 -17.24 -1.09 -4.20
CA PRO A 308 -17.38 -2.16 -3.23
C PRO A 308 -16.28 -2.06 -2.17
N LYS A 309 -16.55 -2.66 -1.01
CA LYS A 309 -15.60 -2.74 0.09
C LYS A 309 -14.52 -3.78 -0.20
N SER A 310 -14.90 -4.89 -0.85
CA SER A 310 -13.99 -5.97 -1.20
C SER A 310 -14.35 -6.61 -2.54
N VAL A 311 -13.32 -6.98 -3.31
CA VAL A 311 -13.47 -7.67 -4.60
C VAL A 311 -12.49 -8.83 -4.72
N THR A 312 -12.84 -9.80 -5.53
CA THR A 312 -12.00 -10.93 -5.93
C THR A 312 -11.89 -10.98 -7.44
N LEU A 313 -10.68 -11.05 -7.97
CA LEU A 313 -10.40 -11.37 -9.36
C LEU A 313 -10.12 -12.86 -9.44
N GLU A 314 -10.88 -13.61 -10.25
CA GLU A 314 -10.69 -15.04 -10.47
C GLU A 314 -10.29 -15.33 -11.92
N LEU A 315 -9.18 -16.03 -12.12
CA LEU A 315 -8.70 -16.41 -13.44
C LEU A 315 -9.60 -17.50 -14.03
N VAL A 316 -10.23 -17.20 -15.17
CA VAL A 316 -11.12 -18.12 -15.89
C VAL A 316 -10.52 -18.64 -17.20
N ALA A 317 -9.58 -17.91 -17.82
CA ALA A 317 -8.93 -18.36 -19.05
C ALA A 317 -7.53 -17.75 -19.24
N GLN A 318 -6.69 -18.47 -19.97
CA GLN A 318 -5.38 -18.02 -20.46
C GLN A 318 -5.25 -18.34 -21.96
N SER A 319 -6.00 -17.60 -22.77
CA SER A 319 -6.08 -17.84 -24.21
C SER A 319 -5.50 -16.65 -24.96
N ASP A 320 -4.71 -16.94 -26.00
CA ASP A 320 -4.13 -15.91 -26.85
C ASP A 320 -5.23 -15.08 -27.53
N LEU A 321 -5.18 -13.78 -27.32
CA LEU A 321 -6.05 -12.77 -27.91
C LEU A 321 -5.36 -12.16 -29.14
N ALA A 322 -6.13 -11.60 -30.06
CA ALA A 322 -5.55 -10.88 -31.19
C ALA A 322 -4.71 -9.67 -30.70
N PRO A 323 -3.62 -9.28 -31.40
CA PRO A 323 -2.87 -8.08 -31.08
C PRO A 323 -3.75 -6.82 -30.97
N GLU A 324 -4.67 -6.66 -31.91
CA GLU A 324 -5.64 -5.56 -32.00
C GLU A 324 -6.75 -5.61 -30.95
N PHE A 325 -6.90 -6.72 -30.20
CA PHE A 325 -7.96 -6.86 -29.20
C PHE A 325 -7.96 -5.73 -28.16
N PHE A 326 -6.80 -5.17 -27.84
CA PHE A 326 -6.70 -4.13 -26.79
C PHE A 326 -6.95 -2.70 -27.31
N THR A 327 -7.11 -2.53 -28.63
CA THR A 327 -7.43 -1.22 -29.22
C THR A 327 -8.94 -0.97 -29.17
N HIS A 328 -9.35 0.29 -29.18
CA HIS A 328 -10.78 0.61 -29.10
C HIS A 328 -11.52 0.17 -30.36
N GLU A 329 -10.89 0.25 -31.53
CA GLU A 329 -11.47 -0.09 -32.83
C GLU A 329 -11.92 -1.54 -32.94
N PHE A 330 -11.30 -2.45 -32.19
CA PHE A 330 -11.71 -3.86 -32.14
C PHE A 330 -13.09 -4.04 -31.49
N HIS A 331 -13.53 -3.09 -30.66
CA HIS A 331 -14.72 -3.23 -29.82
C HIS A 331 -15.92 -2.40 -30.26
N HIS A 332 -15.79 -1.60 -31.32
CA HIS A 332 -16.91 -0.85 -31.84
C HIS A 332 -16.87 -0.74 -33.36
N SER A 333 -18.03 -0.46 -33.95
CA SER A 333 -18.14 -0.21 -35.37
C SER A 333 -17.45 1.10 -35.79
N SER A 334 -16.95 1.16 -37.02
CA SER A 334 -16.16 2.29 -37.52
C SER A 334 -16.95 3.60 -37.68
N ASP A 335 -18.28 3.54 -37.67
CA ASP A 335 -19.19 4.69 -37.74
C ASP A 335 -19.37 5.39 -36.39
N ARG A 336 -18.91 4.78 -35.29
CA ARG A 336 -19.05 5.34 -33.95
C ARG A 336 -18.17 6.58 -33.78
N ARG A 337 -18.76 7.67 -33.30
CA ARG A 337 -18.03 8.93 -33.07
C ARG A 337 -16.96 8.75 -32.00
N VAL A 338 -15.71 9.07 -32.34
CA VAL A 338 -14.57 9.13 -31.42
C VAL A 338 -14.37 10.57 -30.91
N ARG A 339 -14.09 10.72 -29.62
CA ARG A 339 -13.79 11.98 -28.92
C ARG A 339 -12.44 11.86 -28.23
N HIS A 340 -11.53 12.75 -28.56
CA HIS A 340 -10.27 12.86 -27.87
C HIS A 340 -10.42 13.71 -26.62
N GLU A 341 -9.93 13.15 -25.53
CA GLU A 341 -9.95 13.76 -24.23
C GLU A 341 -8.54 14.30 -23.91
N SER A 342 -8.45 15.55 -23.43
CA SER A 342 -7.18 16.17 -23.07
C SER A 342 -6.51 15.44 -21.91
N ARG A 343 -5.18 15.40 -21.85
CA ARG A 343 -4.41 14.84 -20.73
C ARG A 343 -4.85 15.39 -19.38
#